data_AF-A0A2H0MSH9-F1
#
_entry.id   AF-A0A2H0MSH9-F1
#
_cell.length_a   1.000
_cell.length_b   1.000
_cell.length_c   1.000
_cell.angle_alpha   90.00
_cell.angle_beta   90.00
_cell.angle_gamma   90.00
#
_symmetry.space_group_name_H-M   'P 1'
#
loop_
_entity.id
_entity.type
_entity.pdbx_description
1 polymer ?
#
loop_
_entity_poly.entity_id
_entity_poly.type
_entity_poly.pdbx_seq_one_letter_code
_entity_poly.pdbx_strand_id
1 'polypeptide(L)'
;MKVKSTKSISSFFLYLAVAGMLSILTPVLSWGMEYQLYKNAENFGIVVFPPENQSEDLKSYFHTLNFKSVETGQAVMRFGPRKENQTYMMPLEIQEKHSMKMFIILQALVHEKLLVGIYHPDWELTLPTTIFELPEIKEKIEKTLNVFRGSNPAKKIRGYEQPRRLFSIKNIQLVLPHNQSGLNLKRI
;
A
#
# COMPACT_ATOMS: atom_id res chain seq x y z
N MET A 1 82.37 12.27 -32.95
CA MET A 1 81.88 10.98 -33.50
C MET A 1 80.89 10.36 -32.52
N LYS A 2 79.82 9.77 -33.06
CA LYS A 2 78.59 9.25 -32.41
C LYS A 2 78.80 8.60 -31.03
N VAL A 3 78.08 9.09 -30.02
CA VAL A 3 77.72 8.32 -28.82
C VAL A 3 76.23 8.00 -28.91
N LYS A 4 75.92 6.72 -29.16
CA LYS A 4 74.60 6.13 -28.92
C LYS A 4 74.50 5.87 -27.43
N SER A 5 73.51 6.46 -26.77
CA SER A 5 73.07 6.00 -25.45
C SER A 5 71.55 5.91 -25.47
N THR A 6 71.06 4.68 -25.63
CA THR A 6 69.66 4.29 -25.51
C THR A 6 69.19 4.62 -24.09
N LYS A 7 68.29 5.59 -23.97
CA LYS A 7 67.61 5.89 -22.71
C LYS A 7 66.56 4.82 -22.44
N SER A 8 66.70 4.16 -21.30
CA SER A 8 65.76 3.21 -20.72
C SER A 8 64.38 3.87 -20.57
N ILE A 9 63.37 3.32 -21.26
CA ILE A 9 61.96 3.67 -21.11
C ILE A 9 61.37 2.60 -20.18
N SER A 10 61.34 2.89 -18.88
CA SER A 10 60.54 2.14 -17.92
C SER A 10 60.21 3.04 -16.74
N SER A 11 59.19 3.86 -16.93
CA SER A 11 58.56 4.64 -15.87
C SER A 11 57.20 5.06 -16.39
N PHE A 12 56.17 4.20 -16.26
CA PHE A 12 54.75 4.60 -16.28
C PHE A 12 53.83 3.41 -15.91
N PHE A 13 54.11 2.71 -14.80
CA PHE A 13 53.19 1.69 -14.26
C PHE A 13 53.03 1.80 -12.74
N LEU A 14 52.69 2.99 -12.23
CA LEU A 14 52.31 3.12 -10.82
C LEU A 14 51.36 4.29 -10.55
N TYR A 15 50.25 4.39 -11.28
CA TYR A 15 49.10 5.24 -10.88
C TYR A 15 47.80 4.70 -11.48
N LEU A 16 47.41 3.46 -11.13
CA LEU A 16 46.10 2.93 -11.52
C LEU A 16 45.54 1.91 -10.51
N ALA A 17 45.60 2.21 -9.21
CA ALA A 17 45.08 1.30 -8.18
C ALA A 17 44.29 1.95 -7.02
N VAL A 18 43.91 3.24 -7.12
CA VAL A 18 42.96 3.86 -6.16
C VAL A 18 41.92 4.74 -6.86
N ALA A 19 41.58 4.39 -8.12
CA ALA A 19 40.43 4.96 -8.84
C ALA A 19 39.34 3.89 -9.10
N GLY A 20 39.30 2.85 -8.25
CA GLY A 20 38.42 1.69 -8.37
C GLY A 20 37.48 1.47 -7.18
N MET A 21 37.24 2.50 -6.37
CA MET A 21 36.20 2.48 -5.31
C MET A 21 35.44 3.80 -5.29
N LEU A 22 34.93 4.20 -6.44
CA LEU A 22 33.78 5.09 -6.48
C LEU A 22 32.74 4.47 -7.42
N SER A 23 32.35 3.23 -7.09
CA SER A 23 31.11 2.64 -7.60
C SER A 23 29.96 3.41 -6.98
N ILE A 24 29.66 4.55 -7.60
CA ILE A 24 28.33 5.08 -7.89
C ILE A 24 27.23 4.36 -7.08
N LEU A 25 26.87 4.91 -5.92
CA LEU A 25 25.51 4.84 -5.41
C LEU A 25 24.62 5.67 -6.36
N THR A 26 24.52 5.27 -7.62
CA THR A 26 23.34 5.60 -8.39
C THR A 26 22.20 4.87 -7.72
N PRO A 27 21.15 5.53 -7.20
CA PRO A 27 19.92 4.82 -6.96
C PRO A 27 19.56 4.19 -8.30
N VAL A 28 19.57 2.85 -8.36
CA VAL A 28 18.82 2.16 -9.40
C VAL A 28 17.47 2.84 -9.40
N LEU A 29 17.06 3.42 -10.52
CA LEU A 29 15.71 3.90 -10.72
C LEU A 29 14.81 2.69 -10.47
N SER A 30 14.40 2.50 -9.21
CA SER A 30 13.47 1.49 -8.84
C SER A 30 12.16 1.96 -9.44
N TRP A 31 11.74 1.31 -10.52
CA TRP A 31 10.37 1.41 -11.04
C TRP A 31 9.36 0.80 -10.05
N GLY A 32 9.60 0.93 -8.75
CA GLY A 32 8.72 0.48 -7.70
C GLY A 32 7.72 1.58 -7.39
N MET A 33 6.52 1.17 -6.98
CA MET A 33 5.52 2.09 -6.48
C MET A 33 6.00 2.63 -5.14
N GLU A 34 6.06 3.94 -4.97
CA GLU A 34 6.38 4.51 -3.67
C GLU A 34 5.20 4.37 -2.70
N TYR A 35 5.50 4.27 -1.41
CA TYR A 35 4.49 4.36 -0.36
C TYR A 35 4.87 5.42 0.67
N GLN A 36 3.84 5.93 1.34
CA GLN A 36 3.95 6.71 2.56
C GLN A 36 3.26 5.96 3.70
N LEU A 37 4.01 5.68 4.77
CA LEU A 37 3.48 5.11 6.00
C LEU A 37 3.15 6.21 7.01
N TYR A 38 1.92 6.14 7.52
CA TYR A 38 1.45 6.93 8.63
C TYR A 38 1.24 6.06 9.87
N LYS A 39 1.55 6.58 11.05
CA LYS A 39 1.36 5.88 12.33
C LYS A 39 0.78 6.81 13.39
N ASN A 40 -0.08 6.28 14.26
CA ASN A 40 -0.62 7.01 15.41
C ASN A 40 -0.06 6.47 16.75
N ALA A 41 -0.45 7.11 17.87
CA ALA A 41 -0.01 6.74 19.21
C ALA A 41 -0.49 5.34 19.68
N GLU A 42 -1.53 4.80 19.04
CA GLU A 42 -2.07 3.46 19.30
C GLU A 42 -1.28 2.36 18.57
N ASN A 43 -0.24 2.73 17.81
CA ASN A 43 0.53 1.87 16.91
C ASN A 43 -0.26 1.29 15.73
N PHE A 44 -1.42 1.86 15.40
CA PHE A 44 -2.07 1.58 14.12
C PHE A 44 -1.35 2.34 13.01
N GLY A 45 -1.36 1.77 11.80
CA GLY A 45 -0.82 2.47 10.64
C GLY A 45 -1.74 2.46 9.43
N ILE A 46 -1.47 3.43 8.56
CA ILE A 46 -2.11 3.62 7.27
C ILE A 46 -0.98 3.71 6.25
N VAL A 47 -1.00 2.84 5.26
CA VAL A 47 -0.08 2.85 4.13
C VAL A 47 -0.81 3.45 2.94
N VAL A 48 -0.28 4.52 2.36
CA VAL A 48 -0.81 5.13 1.13
C VAL A 48 0.16 4.91 -0.01
N PHE A 49 -0.36 4.51 -1.16
CA PHE A 49 0.40 4.44 -2.41
C PHE A 49 -0.51 4.69 -3.61
N PRO A 50 0.00 5.23 -4.72
CA PRO A 50 1.14 6.14 -4.73
C PRO A 50 0.88 7.39 -3.85
N PRO A 51 1.87 7.88 -3.08
CA PRO A 51 1.70 9.07 -2.24
C PRO A 51 1.47 10.36 -3.04
N GLU A 52 1.92 10.43 -4.30
CA GLU A 52 1.70 11.58 -5.18
C GLU A 52 0.22 11.81 -5.54
N ASN A 53 -0.61 10.77 -5.48
CA ASN A 53 -2.05 10.89 -5.69
C ASN A 53 -2.82 11.24 -4.41
N GLN A 54 -2.14 11.38 -3.28
CA GLN A 54 -2.77 11.68 -2.00
C GLN A 54 -3.20 13.15 -1.93
N SER A 55 -4.51 13.39 -1.82
CA SER A 55 -5.05 14.74 -1.66
C SER A 55 -4.68 15.35 -0.30
N GLU A 56 -4.64 16.69 -0.25
CA GLU A 56 -4.37 17.43 0.99
C GLU A 56 -5.48 17.23 2.02
N ASP A 57 -6.72 17.04 1.57
CA ASP A 57 -7.86 16.72 2.44
C ASP A 57 -7.69 15.37 3.13
N LEU A 58 -7.12 14.37 2.44
CA LEU A 58 -6.82 13.06 3.02
C LEU A 58 -5.68 13.16 4.03
N LYS A 59 -4.63 13.94 3.74
CA LYS A 59 -3.53 14.21 4.70
C LYS A 59 -4.05 14.94 5.94
N SER A 60 -4.84 15.99 5.76
CA SER A 60 -5.46 16.75 6.84
C SER A 60 -6.33 15.86 7.73
N TYR A 61 -7.09 14.95 7.13
CA TYR A 61 -7.86 13.96 7.88
C TYR A 61 -6.99 13.00 8.70
N PHE A 62 -5.85 12.55 8.19
CA PHE A 62 -4.93 11.75 9.01
C PHE A 62 -4.39 12.54 10.20
N HIS A 63 -4.10 13.82 10.02
CA HIS A 63 -3.69 14.69 11.12
C HIS A 63 -4.77 14.83 12.19
N THR A 64 -6.06 14.93 11.84
CA THR A 64 -7.15 14.97 12.85
C THR A 64 -7.28 13.66 13.64
N LEU A 65 -6.86 12.54 13.06
CA LEU A 65 -6.78 11.24 13.72
C LEU A 65 -5.44 10.99 14.44
N ASN A 66 -4.61 12.02 14.60
CA ASN A 66 -3.26 11.96 15.21
C ASN A 66 -2.30 10.99 14.51
N PHE A 67 -2.49 10.73 13.22
CA PHE A 67 -1.52 10.01 12.41
C PHE A 67 -0.41 10.97 11.97
N LYS A 68 0.83 10.48 12.02
CA LYS A 68 2.03 11.18 11.57
C LYS A 68 2.71 10.37 10.49
N SER A 69 3.25 11.04 9.47
CA SER A 69 4.17 10.43 8.52
C SER A 69 5.42 9.94 9.27
N VAL A 70 5.80 8.67 9.08
CA VAL A 70 6.92 8.06 9.81
C VAL A 70 7.95 7.39 8.91
N GLU A 71 7.57 6.94 7.71
CA GLU A 71 8.49 6.28 6.78
C GLU A 71 7.95 6.38 5.35
N THR A 72 8.85 6.56 4.38
CA THR A 72 8.56 6.38 2.95
C THR A 72 9.50 5.35 2.36
N GLY A 73 9.12 4.76 1.23
CA GLY A 73 10.01 3.84 0.54
C GLY A 73 9.34 3.16 -0.64
N GLN A 74 10.00 2.11 -1.12
CA GLN A 74 9.52 1.31 -2.24
C GLN A 74 8.56 0.23 -1.74
N ALA A 75 7.35 0.21 -2.31
CA ALA A 75 6.33 -0.76 -1.99
C ALA A 75 6.62 -2.08 -2.71
N VAL A 76 6.20 -3.17 -2.08
CA VAL A 76 6.36 -4.53 -2.58
C VAL A 76 4.99 -5.13 -2.87
N MET A 77 4.90 -5.86 -3.98
CA MET A 77 3.69 -6.62 -4.30
C MET A 77 3.47 -7.70 -3.24
N ARG A 78 2.24 -7.79 -2.74
CA ARG A 78 1.81 -8.80 -1.79
C ARG A 78 0.47 -9.37 -2.22
N PHE A 79 0.27 -10.62 -1.86
CA PHE A 79 -0.89 -11.40 -2.25
C PHE A 79 -1.70 -11.71 -1.00
N GLY A 80 -3.02 -11.62 -1.13
CA GLY A 80 -3.93 -12.14 -0.12
C GLY A 80 -3.96 -13.66 -0.12
N PRO A 81 -4.79 -14.25 0.76
CA PRO A 81 -4.98 -15.68 0.82
C PRO A 81 -5.25 -16.23 -0.58
N ARG A 82 -4.56 -17.32 -0.94
CA ARG A 82 -4.74 -18.02 -2.23
C ARG A 82 -4.45 -17.19 -3.49
N LYS A 83 -3.79 -16.04 -3.35
CA LYS A 83 -3.49 -15.10 -4.46
C LYS A 83 -4.72 -14.54 -5.17
N GLU A 84 -5.87 -14.56 -4.52
CA GLU A 84 -7.12 -14.00 -5.06
C GLU A 84 -7.09 -12.46 -5.06
N ASN A 85 -6.33 -11.87 -4.13
CA ASN A 85 -6.09 -10.44 -4.03
C ASN A 85 -4.60 -10.14 -4.21
N GLN A 86 -4.26 -9.00 -4.80
CA GLN A 86 -2.90 -8.49 -4.83
C GLN A 86 -2.90 -6.97 -4.67
N THR A 87 -1.94 -6.44 -3.92
CA THR A 87 -1.76 -5.00 -3.76
C THR A 87 -0.30 -4.67 -3.45
N TYR A 88 0.06 -3.40 -3.57
CA TYR A 88 1.34 -2.91 -3.09
C TYR A 88 1.25 -2.55 -1.61
N MET A 89 2.29 -2.87 -0.85
CA MET A 89 2.39 -2.47 0.56
C MET A 89 3.84 -2.26 0.98
N MET A 90 4.04 -1.71 2.17
CA MET A 90 5.39 -1.58 2.73
C MET A 90 6.08 -2.95 2.90
N PRO A 91 7.42 -3.02 2.80
CA PRO A 91 8.19 -4.24 3.05
C PRO A 91 7.96 -4.84 4.45
N LEU A 92 8.30 -6.13 4.62
CA LEU A 92 8.10 -6.83 5.90
C LEU A 92 9.03 -6.25 6.98
N GLU A 93 10.24 -5.89 6.57
CA GLU A 93 11.27 -5.28 7.39
C GLU A 93 10.78 -3.97 8.02
N ILE A 94 9.96 -3.21 7.28
CA ILE A 94 9.37 -1.94 7.75
C ILE A 94 8.20 -2.21 8.72
N GLN A 95 7.40 -3.25 8.47
CA GLN A 95 6.38 -3.68 9.42
C GLN A 95 7.00 -4.02 10.78
N GLU A 96 8.09 -4.81 10.76
CA GLU A 96 8.83 -5.19 11.96
C GLU A 96 9.46 -3.97 12.64
N LYS A 97 10.16 -3.11 11.88
CA LYS A 97 10.77 -1.86 12.36
C LYS A 97 9.77 -1.00 13.16
N HIS A 98 8.53 -0.90 12.70
CA HIS A 98 7.50 -0.10 13.36
C HIS A 98 6.56 -0.89 14.28
N SER A 99 6.82 -2.18 14.50
CA SER A 99 5.96 -3.10 15.28
C SER A 99 4.50 -3.09 14.81
N MET A 100 4.29 -2.97 13.49
CA MET A 100 2.97 -2.88 12.88
C MET A 100 2.41 -4.26 12.59
N LYS A 101 1.42 -4.66 13.38
CA LYS A 101 0.70 -5.93 13.20
C LYS A 101 -0.55 -5.80 12.34
N MET A 102 -1.20 -4.64 12.38
CA MET A 102 -2.44 -4.36 11.68
C MET A 102 -2.35 -2.99 11.04
N PHE A 103 -2.83 -2.87 9.80
CA PHE A 103 -2.82 -1.60 9.10
C PHE A 103 -3.85 -1.53 7.98
N ILE A 104 -4.23 -0.30 7.67
CA ILE A 104 -5.08 0.04 6.54
C ILE A 104 -4.17 0.33 5.35
N ILE A 105 -4.56 -0.12 4.18
CA ILE A 105 -3.86 0.12 2.93
C ILE A 105 -4.78 0.98 2.07
N LEU A 106 -4.29 2.09 1.55
CA LEU A 106 -5.04 3.00 0.70
C LEU A 106 -4.33 3.15 -0.63
N GLN A 107 -4.95 2.64 -1.67
CA GLN A 107 -4.49 2.90 -3.03
C GLN A 107 -5.12 4.19 -3.54
N ALA A 108 -4.34 5.26 -3.64
CA ALA A 108 -4.78 6.55 -4.15
C ALA A 108 -4.81 6.54 -5.68
N LEU A 109 -6.01 6.65 -6.24
CA LEU A 109 -6.25 6.77 -7.67
C LEU A 109 -6.43 8.25 -8.05
N VAL A 110 -6.50 8.52 -9.34
CA VAL A 110 -6.77 9.87 -9.86
C VAL A 110 -8.18 10.33 -9.45
N HIS A 111 -8.36 11.63 -9.25
CA HIS A 111 -9.64 12.26 -8.86
C HIS A 111 -10.15 11.81 -7.48
N GLU A 112 -9.25 11.69 -6.49
CA GLU A 112 -9.59 11.40 -5.09
C GLU A 112 -10.32 10.08 -4.84
N LYS A 113 -10.26 9.18 -5.81
CA LYS A 113 -10.79 7.82 -5.71
C LYS A 113 -9.79 6.93 -5.00
N LEU A 114 -10.26 6.06 -4.13
CA LEU A 114 -9.41 5.26 -3.26
C LEU A 114 -9.90 3.81 -3.20
N LEU A 115 -8.97 2.86 -3.26
CA LEU A 115 -9.22 1.47 -2.83
C LEU A 115 -8.71 1.29 -1.41
N VAL A 116 -9.47 0.55 -0.60
CA VAL A 116 -9.13 0.29 0.80
C VAL A 116 -8.81 -1.18 0.98
N GLY A 117 -7.57 -1.50 1.31
CA GLY A 117 -7.20 -2.81 1.84
C GLY A 117 -7.06 -2.78 3.36
N ILE A 118 -7.14 -3.95 3.98
CA ILE A 118 -6.87 -4.14 5.40
C ILE A 118 -5.94 -5.33 5.53
N TYR A 119 -4.83 -5.15 6.22
CA TYR A 119 -3.98 -6.24 6.67
C TYR A 119 -4.22 -6.53 8.14
N HIS A 120 -4.52 -7.79 8.44
CA HIS A 120 -4.67 -8.31 9.79
C HIS A 120 -3.99 -9.68 9.89
N PRO A 121 -3.30 -10.03 10.99
CA PRO A 121 -2.60 -11.32 11.10
C PRO A 121 -3.53 -12.53 10.92
N ASP A 122 -4.76 -12.43 11.42
CA ASP A 122 -5.73 -13.53 11.34
C ASP A 122 -6.48 -13.63 10.01
N TRP A 123 -6.61 -12.52 9.27
CA TRP A 123 -7.42 -12.45 8.04
C TRP A 123 -6.57 -12.22 6.78
N GLU A 124 -5.26 -12.05 6.99
CA GLU A 124 -4.26 -11.65 6.00
C GLU A 124 -4.66 -10.37 5.26
N LEU A 125 -4.17 -10.21 4.02
CA LEU A 125 -4.51 -9.09 3.16
C LEU A 125 -5.93 -9.25 2.60
N THR A 126 -6.79 -8.32 2.98
CA THR A 126 -8.10 -8.11 2.36
C THR A 126 -8.02 -6.90 1.44
N LEU A 127 -8.49 -7.02 0.20
CA LEU A 127 -8.58 -5.90 -0.73
C LEU A 127 -9.92 -5.97 -1.49
N PRO A 128 -10.98 -5.33 -0.99
CA PRO A 128 -12.18 -5.12 -1.79
C PRO A 128 -11.81 -4.40 -3.09
N THR A 129 -12.39 -4.86 -4.20
CA THR A 129 -12.23 -4.25 -5.54
C THR A 129 -13.06 -2.97 -5.70
N THR A 130 -13.78 -2.55 -4.66
CA THR A 130 -14.65 -1.39 -4.66
C THR A 130 -13.85 -0.09 -4.52
N ILE A 131 -14.06 0.83 -5.46
CA ILE A 131 -13.51 2.18 -5.45
C ILE A 131 -14.45 3.07 -4.64
N PHE A 132 -13.88 3.86 -3.74
CA PHE A 132 -14.60 4.77 -2.85
C PHE A 132 -14.15 6.22 -3.05
N GLU A 133 -15.02 7.16 -2.71
CA GLU A 133 -14.68 8.58 -2.60
C GLU A 133 -14.24 8.93 -1.17
N LEU A 134 -13.57 10.07 -1.02
CA LEU A 134 -12.99 10.51 0.25
C LEU A 134 -13.95 10.48 1.46
N PRO A 135 -15.23 10.92 1.36
CA PRO A 135 -16.16 10.83 2.49
C PRO A 135 -16.39 9.40 2.99
N GLU A 136 -16.56 8.45 2.07
CA GLU A 136 -16.75 7.03 2.39
C GLU A 136 -15.49 6.40 3.00
N ILE A 137 -14.32 6.87 2.56
CA ILE A 137 -13.03 6.43 3.09
C ILE A 137 -12.87 6.83 4.55
N LYS A 138 -13.21 8.07 4.90
CA LYS A 138 -13.16 8.55 6.29
C LYS A 138 -13.98 7.65 7.20
N GLU A 139 -15.21 7.35 6.79
CA GLU A 139 -16.10 6.43 7.53
C GLU A 139 -15.50 5.02 7.67
N LYS A 140 -14.90 4.47 6.59
CA LYS A 140 -14.26 3.14 6.60
C LYS A 140 -13.02 3.08 7.47
N ILE A 141 -12.21 4.14 7.47
CA ILE A 141 -11.03 4.24 8.34
C ILE A 141 -11.46 4.19 9.79
N GLU A 142 -12.41 5.04 10.21
CA GLU A 142 -12.92 5.04 11.58
C GLU A 142 -13.49 3.69 12.01
N LYS A 143 -14.31 3.07 11.15
CA LYS A 143 -14.85 1.73 11.40
C LYS A 143 -13.74 0.70 11.58
N THR A 144 -12.72 0.74 10.72
CA THR A 144 -11.59 -0.22 10.78
C THR A 144 -10.74 0.00 12.02
N LEU A 145 -10.45 1.25 12.39
CA LEU A 145 -9.73 1.56 13.63
C LEU A 145 -10.49 1.08 14.87
N ASN A 146 -11.81 1.22 14.89
CA ASN A 146 -12.64 0.67 15.97
C ASN A 146 -12.57 -0.86 16.06
N VAL A 147 -12.50 -1.55 14.91
CA VAL A 147 -12.25 -3.00 14.86
C VAL A 147 -10.87 -3.32 15.44
N PHE A 148 -9.81 -2.59 15.05
CA PHE A 148 -8.46 -2.81 15.57
C PHE A 148 -8.34 -2.62 17.09
N ARG A 149 -9.08 -1.65 17.67
CA ARG A 149 -9.13 -1.40 19.12
C ARG A 149 -9.80 -2.53 19.92
N GLY A 150 -10.45 -3.48 19.27
CA GLY A 150 -11.25 -4.51 19.96
C GLY A 150 -12.61 -4.00 20.46
N SER A 151 -13.01 -2.78 20.09
CA SER A 151 -14.39 -2.27 20.24
C SER A 151 -15.28 -3.01 19.25
N ASN A 152 -15.62 -4.25 19.57
CA ASN A 152 -15.93 -5.32 18.63
C ASN A 152 -17.30 -5.21 17.90
N PRO A 153 -17.37 -5.00 16.57
CA PRO A 153 -18.48 -5.46 15.74
C PRO A 153 -18.20 -6.81 15.06
N ALA A 154 -17.21 -7.61 15.45
CA ALA A 154 -17.01 -8.98 14.94
C ALA A 154 -18.04 -10.01 15.42
N LYS A 155 -19.04 -9.63 16.24
CA LYS A 155 -20.33 -10.36 16.24
C LYS A 155 -21.15 -10.10 14.96
N LYS A 156 -20.70 -9.16 14.12
CA LYS A 156 -21.38 -8.53 12.97
C LYS A 156 -20.44 -8.18 11.80
N ILE A 157 -19.28 -8.83 11.65
CA ILE A 157 -18.58 -8.89 10.35
C ILE A 157 -19.39 -9.87 9.47
N ARG A 158 -20.58 -9.43 9.08
CA ARG A 158 -21.44 -9.94 7.99
C ARG A 158 -21.35 -9.03 6.76
N GLY A 159 -20.46 -8.03 6.76
CA GLY A 159 -20.37 -6.97 5.74
C GLY A 159 -18.98 -6.71 5.16
N TYR A 160 -17.97 -7.49 5.56
CA TYR A 160 -16.77 -7.70 4.76
C TYR A 160 -16.73 -9.20 4.53
N GLU A 161 -17.07 -9.62 3.31
CA GLU A 161 -16.98 -11.04 2.96
C GLU A 161 -15.53 -11.48 3.10
N GLN A 162 -15.27 -12.22 4.17
CA GLN A 162 -14.23 -13.23 4.17
C GLN A 162 -14.57 -14.18 3.01
N PRO A 163 -13.66 -14.45 2.05
CA PRO A 163 -13.88 -15.51 1.07
C PRO A 163 -13.81 -16.86 1.80
N ARG A 164 -14.89 -17.21 2.51
CA ARG A 164 -15.09 -18.57 3.00
C ARG A 164 -15.59 -19.39 1.83
N ARG A 165 -14.68 -20.21 1.30
CA ARG A 165 -14.94 -21.53 0.70
C ARG A 165 -16.36 -21.71 0.14
N LEU A 166 -16.52 -21.52 -1.17
CA LEU A 166 -16.91 -22.55 -2.15
C LEU A 166 -17.80 -22.00 -3.29
N PHE A 167 -17.52 -22.48 -4.51
CA PHE A 167 -18.42 -22.65 -5.66
C PHE A 167 -18.73 -21.49 -6.65
N SER A 168 -18.34 -21.79 -7.90
CA SER A 168 -19.13 -21.78 -9.15
C SER A 168 -19.73 -20.47 -9.69
N ILE A 169 -19.32 -20.16 -10.93
CA ILE A 169 -19.32 -18.89 -11.65
C ILE A 169 -20.67 -18.58 -12.35
N LYS A 170 -21.83 -18.93 -11.79
CA LYS A 170 -23.08 -18.88 -12.60
C LYS A 170 -24.12 -17.80 -12.30
N ASN A 171 -24.11 -17.12 -11.14
CA ASN A 171 -25.26 -16.28 -10.76
C ASN A 171 -24.90 -14.88 -10.22
N ILE A 172 -23.88 -14.21 -10.77
CA ILE A 172 -23.53 -12.82 -10.39
C ILE A 172 -24.41 -11.85 -11.19
N GLN A 173 -25.69 -11.80 -10.87
CA GLN A 173 -26.57 -10.72 -11.30
C GLN A 173 -27.18 -10.04 -10.06
N LEU A 174 -26.48 -8.96 -9.67
CA LEU A 174 -26.99 -7.74 -9.05
C LEU A 174 -27.54 -7.81 -7.61
N VAL A 175 -26.70 -7.40 -6.66
CA VAL A 175 -27.13 -6.66 -5.46
C VAL A 175 -26.61 -5.24 -5.57
N LEU A 176 -27.37 -4.41 -6.31
CA LEU A 176 -27.45 -2.95 -6.17
C LEU A 176 -28.95 -2.59 -6.36
N PRO A 177 -29.44 -1.48 -5.79
CA PRO A 177 -30.85 -1.33 -5.45
C PRO A 177 -31.74 -1.14 -6.68
N HIS A 178 -32.78 -1.98 -6.78
CA HIS A 178 -33.95 -1.71 -7.62
C HIS A 178 -34.93 -0.86 -6.83
N ASN A 179 -35.00 0.44 -7.10
CA ASN A 179 -36.18 1.21 -6.74
C ASN A 179 -37.26 0.96 -7.81
N GLN A 180 -38.11 -0.04 -7.57
CA GLN A 180 -39.47 -0.06 -8.09
C GLN A 180 -40.40 -0.69 -7.05
N SER A 181 -41.26 0.12 -6.46
CA SER A 181 -42.62 -0.30 -6.10
C SER A 181 -43.49 0.92 -5.90
N GLY A 182 -44.07 1.35 -7.02
CA GLY A 182 -45.08 2.39 -7.09
C GLY A 182 -46.05 2.13 -8.23
N LEU A 183 -46.56 0.90 -8.36
CA LEU A 183 -47.78 0.62 -9.12
C LEU A 183 -48.69 -0.27 -8.30
N ASN A 184 -49.63 0.40 -7.66
CA ASN A 184 -50.84 -0.16 -7.10
C ASN A 184 -51.75 -0.57 -8.27
N LEU A 185 -51.97 -1.87 -8.46
CA LEU A 185 -53.13 -2.38 -9.19
C LEU A 185 -53.74 -3.50 -8.35
N LYS A 186 -54.72 -3.10 -7.53
CA LYS A 186 -55.80 -3.97 -7.08
C LYS A 186 -56.44 -4.62 -8.31
N ARG A 187 -56.55 -5.95 -8.26
CA ARG A 187 -57.33 -6.76 -9.19
C ARG A 187 -58.71 -7.00 -8.57
N ILE A 188 -59.71 -6.21 -8.98
CA ILE A 188 -61.13 -6.58 -9.18
C ILE A 188 -61.62 -5.73 -10.34
#